data_AF-A0AAX4HKP9-F1
#
_entry.id   AF-A0AAX4HKP9-F1
#
_cell.length_a   1.000
_cell.length_b   1.000
_cell.length_c   1.000
_cell.angle_alpha   90.00
_cell.angle_beta   90.00
_cell.angle_gamma   90.00
#
_symmetry.space_group_name_H-M   'P 1'
#
loop_
_entity.id
_entity.type
_entity.pdbx_description
1 polymer ?
#
loop_
_entity_poly.entity_id
_entity_poly.type
_entity_poly.pdbx_seq_one_letter_code
_entity_poly.pdbx_strand_id
1 'polypeptide(L)'
;MTRLLVHGIYDQKTLETLKSKVPCDFVFDLRGRSPNLVPFHLLQVLLKSIQSEEVYLTFENDRPETILSFINLLKNEPFKFTLVLRDQQSVDFYQRLGLPYIWMFHPEGDWQGILNTDFCRGVLLPVKWQRHYQNNSTLWNLTQYRNLNVFVHADSFEEASQLDLGPHVNLSLDLTQEIETGHRKVDQDKLKKMNIWSKLHEHSSRQ
;
A
#
# COMPACT_ATOMS: atom_id res chain seq x y z
N MET A 1 3.97 4.65 -16.64
CA MET A 1 4.27 5.46 -15.44
C MET A 1 4.38 4.54 -14.24
N THR A 2 5.46 4.63 -13.46
CA THR A 2 5.59 3.91 -12.17
C THR A 2 4.54 4.43 -11.19
N ARG A 3 3.71 3.55 -10.64
CA ARG A 3 2.80 3.90 -9.55
C ARG A 3 3.55 3.83 -8.22
N LEU A 4 3.25 4.77 -7.32
CA LEU A 4 3.73 4.78 -5.94
C LEU A 4 2.54 4.67 -4.98
N LEU A 5 2.57 3.68 -4.08
CA LEU A 5 1.69 3.61 -2.92
C LEU A 5 2.45 4.09 -1.67
N VAL A 6 1.92 5.06 -0.95
CA VAL A 6 2.48 5.50 0.34
C VAL A 6 1.55 5.10 1.47
N HIS A 7 2.04 4.24 2.37
CA HIS A 7 1.28 3.69 3.47
C HIS A 7 1.46 4.47 4.77
N GLY A 8 0.44 4.42 5.63
CA GLY A 8 0.52 4.96 6.98
C GLY A 8 0.32 6.47 7.04
N ILE A 9 -0.40 7.05 6.10
CA ILE A 9 -0.74 8.48 6.14
C ILE A 9 -1.75 8.73 7.25
N TYR A 10 -1.42 9.62 8.19
CA TYR A 10 -2.29 9.91 9.32
C TYR A 10 -2.48 11.41 9.61
N ASP A 11 -1.88 12.31 8.83
CA ASP A 11 -2.05 13.75 8.98
C ASP A 11 -2.08 14.51 7.63
N GLN A 12 -2.81 15.63 7.63
CA GLN A 12 -3.08 16.43 6.43
C GLN A 12 -1.82 17.08 5.85
N LYS A 13 -0.88 17.48 6.71
CA LYS A 13 0.33 18.19 6.28
C LYS A 13 1.24 17.26 5.50
N THR A 14 1.42 16.03 5.99
CA THR A 14 2.17 14.98 5.32
C THR A 14 1.53 14.59 3.99
N LEU A 15 0.19 14.43 3.96
CA LEU A 15 -0.56 14.15 2.74
C LEU A 15 -0.28 15.21 1.65
N GLU A 16 -0.45 16.50 1.97
CA GLU A 16 -0.23 17.58 1.00
C GLU A 16 1.24 17.70 0.58
N THR A 17 2.18 17.49 1.49
CA THR A 17 3.61 17.44 1.14
C THR A 17 3.88 16.34 0.12
N LEU A 18 3.35 15.12 0.30
CA LEU A 18 3.55 14.01 -0.63
C LEU A 18 2.89 14.25 -1.99
N LYS A 19 1.65 14.77 -2.01
CA LYS A 19 0.95 15.18 -3.24
C LYS A 19 1.76 16.17 -4.07
N SER A 20 2.47 17.09 -3.41
CA SER A 20 3.31 18.09 -4.08
C SER A 20 4.63 17.53 -4.65
N LYS A 21 5.05 16.34 -4.21
CA LYS A 21 6.34 15.75 -4.59
C LYS A 21 6.20 14.85 -5.80
N VAL A 22 5.33 13.86 -5.74
CA VAL A 22 5.17 12.88 -6.80
C VAL A 22 3.71 12.45 -6.90
N PRO A 23 3.21 12.11 -8.10
CA PRO A 23 1.94 11.41 -8.24
C PRO A 23 2.01 10.09 -7.46
N CYS A 24 1.16 9.94 -6.46
CA CYS A 24 1.09 8.75 -5.64
C CYS A 24 -0.32 8.52 -5.13
N ASP A 25 -0.62 7.26 -4.86
CA ASP A 25 -1.82 6.86 -4.17
C ASP A 25 -1.50 6.67 -2.69
N PHE A 26 -2.52 6.90 -1.85
CA PHE A 26 -2.36 6.91 -0.40
C PHE A 26 -3.08 5.71 0.22
N VAL A 27 -2.40 5.07 1.16
CA VAL A 27 -2.93 3.95 1.91
C VAL A 27 -3.06 4.33 3.38
N PHE A 28 -4.30 4.35 3.85
CA PHE A 28 -4.63 4.65 5.24
C PHE A 28 -4.56 3.39 6.09
N ASP A 29 -3.85 3.46 7.21
CA ASP A 29 -3.64 2.31 8.07
C ASP A 29 -4.74 2.22 9.13
N LEU A 30 -5.46 1.10 9.17
CA LEU A 30 -6.56 0.84 10.09
C LEU A 30 -6.25 -0.30 11.07
N ARG A 31 -5.02 -0.81 11.05
CA ARG A 31 -4.59 -1.88 11.95
C ARG A 31 -4.49 -1.35 13.37
N GLY A 32 -5.20 -1.98 14.31
CA GLY A 32 -5.29 -1.50 15.69
C GLY A 32 -3.95 -1.40 16.45
N ARG A 33 -2.91 -2.10 15.99
CA ARG A 33 -1.55 -2.06 16.56
C ARG A 33 -0.57 -1.19 15.77
N SER A 34 -1.00 -0.61 14.65
CA SER A 34 -0.10 0.21 13.84
C SER A 34 0.22 1.53 14.53
N PRO A 35 1.49 1.95 14.58
CA PRO A 35 1.84 3.30 15.02
C PRO A 35 1.22 4.39 14.13
N ASN A 36 0.88 4.03 12.89
CA ASN A 36 0.31 4.90 11.88
C ASN A 36 -1.22 4.82 11.79
N LEU A 37 -1.88 4.13 12.74
CA LEU A 37 -3.33 4.01 12.78
C LEU A 37 -4.00 5.37 12.62
N VAL A 38 -4.84 5.54 11.59
CA VAL A 38 -5.64 6.74 11.40
C VAL A 38 -7.00 6.58 12.09
N PRO A 39 -7.32 7.41 13.09
CA PRO A 39 -8.65 7.44 13.67
C PRO A 39 -9.70 7.79 12.62
N PHE A 40 -10.90 7.21 12.72
CA PHE A 40 -11.96 7.40 11.74
C PHE A 40 -12.30 8.88 11.46
N HIS A 41 -12.37 9.72 12.50
CA HIS A 41 -12.65 11.15 12.31
C HIS A 41 -11.54 11.88 11.52
N LEU A 42 -10.28 11.48 11.68
CA LEU A 42 -9.17 12.02 10.89
C LEU A 42 -9.20 11.48 9.46
N LEU A 43 -9.52 10.19 9.29
CA LEU A 43 -9.69 9.61 7.96
C LEU A 43 -10.71 10.41 7.15
N GLN A 44 -11.89 10.74 7.70
CA GLN A 44 -12.90 11.55 7.02
C GLN A 44 -12.40 12.94 6.61
N VAL A 45 -11.50 13.55 7.40
CA VAL A 45 -10.86 14.82 7.03
C VAL A 45 -9.89 14.62 5.87
N LEU A 46 -9.05 13.58 5.94
CA LEU A 46 -8.05 13.28 4.90
C LEU A 46 -8.70 12.91 3.57
N LEU A 47 -9.79 12.14 3.59
CA LEU A 47 -10.53 11.73 2.38
C LEU A 47 -11.03 12.93 1.56
N LYS A 48 -11.41 14.04 2.20
CA LYS A 48 -11.82 15.27 1.51
C LYS A 48 -10.70 15.91 0.68
N SER A 49 -9.45 15.55 0.99
CA SER A 49 -8.25 16.05 0.32
C SER A 49 -7.74 15.11 -0.78
N ILE A 50 -8.36 13.93 -0.91
CA ILE A 50 -8.05 12.95 -1.96
C ILE A 50 -8.84 13.28 -3.22
N GLN A 51 -8.14 13.37 -4.34
CA GLN A 51 -8.74 13.57 -5.66
C GLN A 51 -8.88 12.27 -6.46
N SER A 52 -8.21 11.19 -6.02
CA SER A 52 -8.29 9.87 -6.66
C SER A 52 -9.67 9.26 -6.46
N GLU A 53 -10.15 8.54 -7.48
CA GLU A 53 -11.36 7.71 -7.34
C GLU A 53 -11.12 6.48 -6.45
N GLU A 54 -9.87 6.05 -6.29
CA GLU A 54 -9.51 4.85 -5.54
C GLU A 54 -8.79 5.20 -4.24
N VAL A 55 -9.25 4.62 -3.14
CA VAL A 55 -8.69 4.79 -1.80
C VAL A 55 -8.30 3.43 -1.24
N TYR A 56 -7.09 3.36 -0.68
CA TYR A 56 -6.57 2.11 -0.13
C TYR A 56 -6.63 2.11 1.40
N LEU A 57 -7.09 1.00 1.97
CA LEU A 57 -7.26 0.84 3.42
C LEU A 57 -6.53 -0.42 3.91
N THR A 58 -5.60 -0.27 4.85
CA THR A 58 -4.82 -1.42 5.36
C THR A 58 -5.50 -2.08 6.55
N PHE A 59 -5.66 -3.40 6.48
CA PHE A 59 -6.11 -4.26 7.58
C PHE A 59 -5.13 -5.41 7.80
N GLU A 60 -5.14 -5.98 9.01
CA GLU A 60 -4.27 -7.10 9.37
C GLU A 60 -4.87 -7.90 10.53
N ASN A 61 -5.18 -9.17 10.27
CA ASN A 61 -5.74 -10.11 11.25
C ASN A 61 -7.09 -9.67 11.83
N ASP A 62 -7.81 -8.80 11.11
CA ASP A 62 -9.16 -8.38 11.45
C ASP A 62 -10.19 -9.42 10.98
N ARG A 63 -11.27 -9.58 11.74
CA ARG A 63 -12.37 -10.46 11.34
C ARG A 63 -13.12 -9.86 10.13
N PRO A 64 -13.69 -10.68 9.23
CA PRO A 64 -14.44 -10.16 8.08
C PRO A 64 -15.54 -9.18 8.49
N GLU A 65 -16.24 -9.46 9.59
CA GLU A 65 -17.34 -8.63 10.09
C GLU A 65 -16.85 -7.24 10.50
N THR A 66 -15.64 -7.13 11.06
CA THR A 66 -15.01 -5.84 11.42
C THR A 66 -14.69 -5.03 10.17
N ILE A 67 -14.04 -5.66 9.18
CA ILE A 67 -13.66 -5.01 7.92
C ILE A 67 -14.91 -4.52 7.19
N LEU A 68 -15.91 -5.39 7.02
CA LEU A 68 -17.16 -5.08 6.33
C LEU A 68 -17.96 -3.98 7.06
N SER A 69 -17.99 -4.01 8.39
CA SER A 69 -18.64 -2.95 9.18
C SER A 69 -17.97 -1.60 8.93
N PHE A 70 -16.64 -1.56 8.91
CA PHE A 70 -15.89 -0.34 8.63
C PHE A 70 -16.15 0.18 7.22
N ILE A 71 -16.11 -0.68 6.21
CA ILE A 71 -16.40 -0.30 4.82
C ILE A 71 -17.84 0.22 4.67
N ASN A 72 -18.81 -0.38 5.37
CA ASN A 72 -20.18 0.11 5.37
C ASN A 72 -20.33 1.51 6.01
N LEU A 73 -19.44 1.93 6.91
CA LEU A 73 -19.41 3.32 7.41
C LEU A 73 -18.97 4.33 6.34
N LEU A 74 -18.21 3.87 5.34
CA LEU A 74 -17.68 4.70 4.25
C LEU A 74 -18.50 4.61 2.96
N LYS A 75 -19.59 3.83 2.92
CA LYS A 75 -20.35 3.54 1.69
C LYS A 75 -20.96 4.76 0.99
N ASN A 76 -21.12 5.88 1.71
CA ASN A 76 -21.66 7.13 1.16
C ASN A 76 -20.58 8.02 0.57
N GLU A 77 -19.31 7.68 0.76
CA GLU A 77 -18.20 8.39 0.13
C GLU A 77 -18.13 8.02 -1.37
N PRO A 78 -17.75 8.95 -2.25
CA PRO A 78 -17.71 8.72 -3.69
C PRO A 78 -16.54 7.83 -4.16
N PHE A 79 -15.77 7.27 -3.23
CA PHE A 79 -14.55 6.52 -3.51
C PHE A 79 -14.82 5.03 -3.71
N LYS A 80 -14.00 4.40 -4.56
CA LYS A 80 -13.81 2.96 -4.60
C LYS A 80 -12.76 2.59 -3.57
N PHE A 81 -13.13 1.70 -2.65
CA PHE A 81 -12.20 1.22 -1.62
C PHE A 81 -11.55 -0.09 -2.06
N THR A 82 -10.22 -0.12 -2.04
CA THR A 82 -9.41 -1.34 -2.22
C THR A 82 -8.69 -1.66 -0.92
N LEU A 83 -8.82 -2.87 -0.43
CA LEU A 83 -8.18 -3.31 0.80
C LEU A 83 -6.70 -3.61 0.54
N VAL A 84 -5.84 -3.26 1.50
CA VAL A 84 -4.47 -3.77 1.57
C VAL A 84 -4.41 -4.74 2.74
N LEU A 85 -4.21 -6.02 2.44
CA LEU A 85 -4.27 -7.07 3.45
C LEU A 85 -2.85 -7.56 3.75
N ARG A 86 -2.41 -7.38 5.00
CA ARG A 86 -1.05 -7.69 5.47
C ARG A 86 -0.97 -8.95 6.33
N ASP A 87 -1.94 -9.84 6.19
CA ASP A 87 -2.06 -11.08 6.95
C ASP A 87 -1.97 -12.33 6.06
N GLN A 88 -2.08 -13.49 6.70
CA GLN A 88 -1.99 -14.81 6.08
C GLN A 88 -3.25 -15.63 6.40
N GLN A 89 -4.41 -15.03 6.13
CA GLN A 89 -5.69 -15.71 6.32
C GLN A 89 -5.92 -16.75 5.21
N SER A 90 -6.94 -17.58 5.36
CA SER A 90 -7.28 -18.58 4.33
C SER A 90 -7.85 -17.95 3.06
N VAL A 91 -7.80 -18.68 1.94
CA VAL A 91 -8.46 -18.29 0.69
C VAL A 91 -9.95 -17.99 0.91
N ASP A 92 -10.63 -18.82 1.70
CA ASP A 92 -12.05 -18.64 2.05
C ASP A 92 -12.31 -17.31 2.78
N PHE A 93 -11.40 -16.87 3.64
CA PHE A 93 -11.50 -15.57 4.30
C PHE A 93 -11.52 -14.46 3.26
N TYR A 94 -10.57 -14.44 2.33
CA TYR A 94 -10.47 -13.40 1.32
C TYR A 94 -11.64 -13.42 0.33
N GLN A 95 -12.14 -14.60 -0.03
CA GLN A 95 -13.35 -14.74 -0.85
C GLN A 95 -14.59 -14.18 -0.14
N ARG A 96 -14.75 -14.47 1.16
CA ARG A 96 -15.89 -13.98 1.97
C ARG A 96 -15.94 -12.47 2.11
N LEU A 97 -14.82 -11.76 1.99
CA LEU A 97 -14.82 -10.29 2.04
C LEU A 97 -15.62 -9.70 0.87
N GLY A 98 -15.58 -10.33 -0.31
CA GLY A 98 -16.31 -9.81 -1.49
C GLY A 98 -15.87 -8.42 -1.95
N LEU A 99 -14.68 -7.97 -1.54
CA LEU A 99 -14.16 -6.62 -1.77
C LEU A 99 -12.81 -6.67 -2.49
N PRO A 100 -12.54 -5.75 -3.44
CA PRO A 100 -11.24 -5.67 -4.10
C PRO A 100 -10.10 -5.53 -3.10
N TYR A 101 -9.01 -6.27 -3.30
CA TYR A 101 -7.85 -6.20 -2.41
C TYR A 101 -6.51 -6.40 -3.12
N ILE A 102 -5.47 -5.84 -2.50
CA ILE A 102 -4.06 -6.10 -2.76
C ILE A 102 -3.53 -6.88 -1.56
N TRP A 103 -2.90 -8.02 -1.81
CA TRP A 103 -2.37 -8.88 -0.76
C TRP A 103 -0.87 -8.67 -0.57
N MET A 104 -0.40 -8.66 0.67
CA MET A 104 1.03 -8.66 0.96
C MET A 104 1.58 -10.08 0.91
N PHE A 105 2.47 -10.33 -0.04
CA PHE A 105 3.07 -11.63 -0.26
C PHE A 105 3.73 -12.17 1.00
N HIS A 106 3.42 -13.40 1.37
CA HIS A 106 4.15 -14.16 2.37
C HIS A 106 4.52 -15.54 1.82
N PRO A 107 5.79 -15.97 1.91
CA PRO A 107 6.23 -17.22 1.28
C PRO A 107 5.62 -18.48 1.88
N GLU A 108 5.22 -18.43 3.16
CA GLU A 108 4.62 -19.57 3.88
C GLU A 108 3.10 -19.66 3.70
N GLY A 109 2.46 -18.62 3.15
CA GLY A 109 1.02 -18.59 2.91
C GLY A 109 0.63 -19.30 1.62
N ASP A 110 -0.67 -19.62 1.48
CA ASP A 110 -1.25 -20.11 0.21
C ASP A 110 -1.38 -18.98 -0.82
N TRP A 111 -0.25 -18.42 -1.23
CA TRP A 111 -0.22 -17.31 -2.17
C TRP A 111 -0.84 -17.69 -3.52
N GLN A 112 -0.74 -18.94 -3.97
CA GLN A 112 -1.35 -19.38 -5.23
C GLN A 112 -2.87 -19.32 -5.17
N GLY A 113 -3.47 -19.83 -4.10
CA GLY A 113 -4.92 -19.76 -3.89
C GLY A 113 -5.40 -18.32 -3.76
N ILE A 114 -4.69 -17.50 -2.97
CA ILE A 114 -5.04 -16.10 -2.71
C ILE A 114 -5.03 -15.27 -4.01
N LEU A 115 -3.95 -15.34 -4.79
CA LEU A 115 -3.83 -14.60 -6.05
C LEU A 115 -4.82 -15.08 -7.12
N ASN A 116 -5.36 -16.29 -6.98
CA ASN A 116 -6.40 -16.83 -7.86
C ASN A 116 -7.83 -16.43 -7.46
N THR A 117 -8.05 -15.76 -6.32
CA THR A 117 -9.40 -15.31 -5.96
C THR A 117 -9.90 -14.19 -6.89
N ASP A 118 -11.22 -14.09 -7.08
CA ASP A 118 -11.85 -13.12 -8.00
C ASP A 118 -11.68 -11.66 -7.57
N PHE A 119 -11.40 -11.41 -6.29
CA PHE A 119 -11.28 -10.08 -5.72
C PHE A 119 -9.83 -9.59 -5.57
N CYS A 120 -8.84 -10.47 -5.78
CA CYS A 120 -7.44 -10.05 -5.80
C CYS A 120 -7.18 -9.14 -7.02
N ARG A 121 -6.64 -7.95 -6.77
CA ARG A 121 -6.29 -6.93 -7.78
C ARG A 121 -4.79 -6.67 -7.84
N GLY A 122 -4.04 -7.18 -6.88
CA GLY A 122 -2.61 -6.96 -6.83
C GLY A 122 -1.90 -7.71 -5.71
N VAL A 123 -0.58 -7.65 -5.77
CA VAL A 123 0.32 -8.19 -4.76
C VAL A 123 1.38 -7.15 -4.40
N LEU A 124 1.59 -6.95 -3.11
CA LEU A 124 2.77 -6.28 -2.56
C LEU A 124 3.84 -7.35 -2.37
N LEU A 125 5.05 -7.10 -2.87
CA LEU A 125 6.21 -7.98 -2.78
C LEU A 125 7.27 -7.35 -1.85
N PRO A 126 7.23 -7.60 -0.53
CA PRO A 126 8.20 -7.00 0.37
C PRO A 126 9.65 -7.40 0.06
N VAL A 127 10.54 -6.42 0.11
CA VAL A 127 11.97 -6.59 -0.24
C VAL A 127 12.63 -7.69 0.61
N LYS A 128 12.27 -7.81 1.89
CA LYS A 128 12.76 -8.90 2.76
C LYS A 128 12.50 -10.32 2.23
N TRP A 129 11.51 -10.50 1.36
CA TRP A 129 11.20 -11.79 0.72
C TRP A 129 11.65 -11.88 -0.75
N GLN A 130 12.48 -10.96 -1.23
CA GLN A 130 12.92 -10.90 -2.63
C GLN A 130 13.45 -12.22 -3.17
N ARG A 131 14.25 -12.93 -2.37
CA ARG A 131 14.79 -14.25 -2.74
C ARG A 131 13.71 -15.30 -3.04
N HIS A 132 12.52 -15.17 -2.46
CA HIS A 132 11.42 -16.12 -2.66
C HIS A 132 10.66 -15.87 -3.96
N TYR A 133 10.54 -14.62 -4.41
CA TYR A 133 9.75 -14.29 -5.60
C TYR A 133 10.60 -14.00 -6.84
N GLN A 134 11.85 -13.54 -6.71
CA GLN A 134 12.65 -13.09 -7.86
C GLN A 134 12.78 -14.17 -8.94
N ASN A 135 12.94 -15.44 -8.55
CA ASN A 135 13.08 -16.57 -9.46
C ASN A 135 11.86 -17.50 -9.49
N ASN A 136 10.72 -17.07 -8.93
CA ASN A 136 9.50 -17.87 -8.90
C ASN A 136 8.67 -17.64 -10.16
N SER A 137 8.96 -18.41 -11.21
CA SER A 137 8.25 -18.30 -12.50
C SER A 137 6.74 -18.51 -12.36
N THR A 138 6.29 -19.38 -11.46
CA THR A 138 4.86 -19.62 -11.21
C THR A 138 4.17 -18.36 -10.70
N LEU A 139 4.77 -17.64 -9.75
CA LEU A 139 4.25 -16.37 -9.25
C LEU A 139 4.13 -15.33 -10.37
N TRP A 140 5.19 -15.13 -11.16
CA TRP A 140 5.20 -14.13 -12.24
C TRP A 140 4.23 -14.47 -13.36
N ASN A 141 4.14 -15.74 -13.75
CA ASN A 141 3.16 -16.19 -14.74
C ASN A 141 1.74 -15.96 -14.24
N LEU A 142 1.48 -16.22 -12.95
CA LEU A 142 0.17 -16.02 -12.34
C LEU A 142 -0.20 -14.53 -12.29
N THR A 143 0.69 -13.66 -11.83
CA THR A 143 0.43 -12.21 -11.78
C THR A 143 0.21 -11.64 -13.17
N GLN A 144 0.95 -12.10 -14.19
CA GLN A 144 0.75 -11.69 -15.58
C GLN A 144 -0.57 -12.21 -16.15
N TYR A 145 -0.86 -13.52 -16.00
CA TYR A 145 -2.09 -14.14 -16.50
C TYR A 145 -3.34 -13.48 -15.93
N ARG A 146 -3.30 -13.14 -14.64
CA ARG A 146 -4.39 -12.49 -13.91
C ARG A 146 -4.40 -10.96 -14.05
N ASN A 147 -3.42 -10.38 -14.76
CA ASN A 147 -3.23 -8.94 -14.89
C ASN A 147 -3.24 -8.21 -13.53
N LEU A 148 -2.54 -8.77 -12.55
CA LEU A 148 -2.47 -8.23 -11.19
C LEU A 148 -1.50 -7.04 -11.14
N ASN A 149 -1.85 -6.03 -10.36
CA ASN A 149 -0.92 -4.96 -10.03
C ASN A 149 0.18 -5.51 -9.11
N VAL A 150 1.43 -5.44 -9.55
CA VAL A 150 2.58 -5.86 -8.75
C VAL A 150 3.32 -4.62 -8.25
N PHE A 151 3.53 -4.55 -6.94
CA PHE A 151 4.33 -3.51 -6.28
C PHE A 151 5.47 -4.16 -5.52
N VAL A 152 6.69 -3.65 -5.69
CA VAL A 152 7.78 -3.95 -4.75
C VAL A 152 7.52 -3.11 -3.50
N HIS A 153 7.49 -3.75 -2.32
CA HIS A 153 7.19 -3.08 -1.06
C HIS A 153 8.46 -2.88 -0.22
N ALA A 154 8.79 -1.64 0.06
CA ALA A 154 9.85 -1.27 0.98
C ALA A 154 9.26 -0.92 2.35
N ASP A 155 9.80 -1.51 3.41
CA ASP A 155 9.37 -1.24 4.78
C ASP A 155 9.84 0.17 5.25
N SER A 156 10.71 0.87 4.48
CA SER A 156 11.20 2.23 4.77
C SER A 156 11.62 3.03 3.51
N PHE A 157 11.81 4.35 3.66
CA PHE A 157 12.41 5.22 2.65
C PHE A 157 13.87 4.86 2.39
N GLU A 158 14.63 4.50 3.41
CA GLU A 158 16.01 4.03 3.26
C GLU A 158 16.06 2.77 2.39
N GLU A 159 15.24 1.75 2.67
CA GLU A 159 15.17 0.53 1.86
C GLU A 159 14.74 0.85 0.43
N ALA A 160 13.70 1.66 0.25
CA ALA A 160 13.23 2.12 -1.06
C ALA A 160 14.34 2.82 -1.85
N SER A 161 15.18 3.62 -1.18
CA SER A 161 16.27 4.36 -1.81
C SER A 161 17.41 3.46 -2.30
N GLN A 162 17.49 2.21 -1.84
CA GLN A 162 18.49 1.23 -2.28
C GLN A 162 17.99 0.37 -3.45
N LEU A 163 16.69 0.39 -3.74
CA LEU A 163 16.11 -0.38 -4.83
C LEU A 163 16.56 0.16 -6.20
N ASP A 164 16.75 -0.78 -7.11
CA ASP A 164 16.88 -0.53 -8.54
C ASP A 164 15.47 -0.47 -9.16
N LEU A 165 14.93 0.73 -9.27
CA LEU A 165 13.60 0.96 -9.80
C LEU A 165 13.66 0.91 -11.32
N GLY A 166 13.50 -0.26 -11.91
CA GLY A 166 13.29 -0.37 -13.36
C GLY A 166 12.10 0.48 -13.83
N PRO A 167 12.02 0.86 -15.12
CA PRO A 167 10.99 1.77 -15.65
C PRO A 167 9.55 1.26 -15.51
N HIS A 168 9.34 0.00 -15.15
CA HIS A 168 8.02 -0.62 -14.98
C HIS A 168 7.78 -1.16 -13.57
N VAL A 169 8.66 -0.84 -12.62
CA VAL A 169 8.49 -1.27 -11.23
C VAL A 169 7.52 -0.30 -10.57
N ASN A 170 6.37 -0.79 -10.10
CA ASN A 170 5.57 -0.03 -9.14
C ASN A 170 6.16 -0.19 -7.75
N LEU A 171 6.15 0.88 -6.97
CA LEU A 171 6.71 0.93 -5.64
C LEU A 171 5.59 1.10 -4.61
N SER A 172 5.76 0.49 -3.46
CA SER A 172 4.97 0.71 -2.27
C SER A 172 5.94 0.93 -1.12
N LEU A 173 5.67 1.90 -0.25
CA LEU A 173 6.52 2.16 0.91
C LEU A 173 5.75 2.60 2.15
N ASP A 174 6.26 2.24 3.32
CA ASP A 174 5.72 2.66 4.61
C ASP A 174 6.29 4.02 5.05
N LEU A 175 5.44 4.87 5.62
CA LEU A 175 5.90 5.97 6.46
C LEU A 175 6.45 5.37 7.77
N THR A 176 7.71 5.64 8.08
CA THR A 176 8.38 5.11 9.27
C THR A 176 8.88 6.22 10.19
N GLN A 177 9.41 5.81 11.35
CA GLN A 177 10.06 6.71 12.31
C GLN A 177 11.26 7.46 11.73
N GLU A 178 11.81 7.02 10.59
CA GLU A 178 12.94 7.70 9.98
C GLU A 178 12.61 9.14 9.57
N ILE A 179 11.34 9.46 9.29
CA ILE A 179 10.88 10.83 8.98
C ILE A 179 10.18 11.48 10.16
N GLU A 180 10.22 10.90 11.36
CA GLU A 180 9.54 11.45 12.53
C GLU A 180 10.50 12.24 13.44
N THR A 181 9.99 13.33 14.01
CA THR A 181 10.65 14.09 15.09
C THR A 181 10.17 13.67 16.49
N GLY A 182 9.17 12.78 16.54
CA GLY A 182 8.49 12.32 17.74
C GLY A 182 7.23 11.54 17.37
N HIS A 183 6.50 11.03 18.36
CA HIS A 183 5.33 10.17 18.12
C HIS A 183 4.32 10.85 17.18
N ARG A 184 4.13 10.27 15.99
CA ARG A 184 3.18 10.73 14.97
C ARG A 184 3.40 12.18 14.54
N LYS A 185 4.66 12.62 14.49
CA LYS A 185 5.03 13.96 14.03
C LYS A 185 6.10 13.88 12.95
N VAL A 186 5.65 13.91 11.70
CA VAL A 186 6.54 13.91 10.53
C VAL A 186 7.34 15.21 10.44
N ASP A 187 8.66 15.07 10.41
CA ASP A 187 9.61 16.09 9.98
C ASP A 187 9.45 16.34 8.48
N GLN A 188 8.80 17.46 8.17
CA GLN A 188 8.49 17.82 6.79
C GLN A 188 9.75 18.19 5.99
N ASP A 189 10.78 18.72 6.64
CA ASP A 189 12.02 19.08 5.97
C ASP A 189 12.82 17.82 5.65
N LYS A 190 12.85 16.85 6.57
CA LYS A 190 13.44 15.53 6.33
C LYS A 190 12.70 14.79 5.22
N LEU A 191 11.37 14.73 5.29
CA LEU A 191 10.54 14.11 4.24
C LEU A 191 10.84 14.74 2.87
N LYS A 192 10.85 16.07 2.76
CA LYS A 192 11.10 16.76 1.48
C LYS A 192 12.48 16.50 0.87
N LYS A 193 13.47 16.16 1.69
CA LYS A 193 14.88 15.93 1.31
C LYS A 193 15.21 14.46 1.06
N MET A 194 14.24 13.54 1.18
CA MET A 194 14.51 12.12 0.93
C MET A 194 14.95 11.86 -0.50
N ASN A 195 16.02 11.07 -0.65
CA ASN A 195 16.64 10.77 -1.94
C ASN A 195 15.73 9.99 -2.90
N ILE A 196 14.72 9.29 -2.38
CA ILE A 196 13.78 8.52 -3.20
C ILE A 196 13.02 9.41 -4.19
N TRP A 197 12.78 10.69 -3.87
CA TRP A 197 12.03 11.59 -4.75
C TRP A 197 12.79 11.87 -6.04
N SER A 198 14.10 12.12 -5.95
CA SER A 198 14.95 12.31 -7.12
C SER A 198 14.93 11.08 -8.02
N LYS A 199 15.03 9.88 -7.43
CA LYS A 199 14.92 8.62 -8.19
C LYS A 199 13.59 8.52 -8.93
N LEU A 200 12.47 8.75 -8.25
CA LEU A 200 11.14 8.65 -8.86
C LEU A 200 10.91 9.69 -9.97
N HIS A 201 11.49 10.89 -9.85
CA HIS A 201 11.43 11.92 -10.91
C HIS A 201 12.28 11.55 -12.14
N GLU A 202 13.48 11.03 -11.94
CA GLU A 202 14.35 10.57 -13.04
C GLU A 202 13.67 9.48 -13.86
N HIS A 203 12.97 8.55 -13.22
CA HIS A 203 12.23 7.50 -13.92
C HIS A 203 10.98 8.02 -14.63
N SER A 204 10.30 9.00 -14.05
CA SER A 204 9.11 9.62 -14.68
C SER A 204 9.47 10.41 -15.94
N SER A 205 10.71 10.91 -16.04
CA SER A 205 11.17 11.73 -17.17
C SER A 205 11.71 10.92 -18.35
N ARG A 206 11.92 9.61 -18.19
CA ARG A 206 12.44 8.71 -19.24
C ARG A 206 11.34 7.99 -20.05
N GLN A 207 10.08 8.26 -19.76
CA GLN A 207 8.91 7.69 -20.44
C GLN A 207 8.25 8.75 -21.33
#